data_AF-A0A2V8IXW0-F1
#
_entry.id   AF-A0A2V8IXW0-F1
#
_cell.length_a   1.000
_cell.length_b   1.000
_cell.length_c   1.000
_cell.angle_alpha   90.00
_cell.angle_beta   90.00
_cell.angle_gamma   90.00
#
_symmetry.space_group_name_H-M   'P 1'
#
loop_
_entity.id
_entity.type
_entity.pdbx_description
1 polymer ?
#
loop_
_entity_poly.entity_id
_entity_poly.type
_entity_poly.pdbx_seq_one_letter_code
_entity_poly.pdbx_strand_id
1 'polypeptide(L)'
;MKRMFSVSIMLMFVAGTVPARAQSLADVAKKEADRRKAAGTAPKAAPKRVYTNDDLKPAPSPSPGSITTPAASDAKDASKEKDAAQKDAAKKPEEEKGEEYWRGRMSQAREALRRNEMFREALQTRINSLTSDFSARDDPYQRAQLADDRQKAVAEMARVTQEIDALKKQIADIEEEARQAGVPPGWLR
;
A
#
# COMPACT_ATOMS: atom_id res chain seq x y z
N MET A 1 -4.10 55.11 -28.75
CA MET A 1 -4.85 55.41 -29.98
C MET A 1 -5.07 54.12 -30.77
N LYS A 2 -6.33 53.88 -31.17
CA LYS A 2 -6.81 53.04 -32.27
C LYS A 2 -6.62 51.51 -32.18
N ARG A 3 -7.77 50.89 -31.89
CA ARG A 3 -8.18 49.50 -32.16
C ARG A 3 -7.95 49.13 -33.63
N MET A 4 -7.68 47.86 -33.92
CA MET A 4 -8.28 47.17 -35.07
C MET A 4 -8.08 45.65 -34.99
N PHE A 5 -9.19 44.94 -34.80
CA PHE A 5 -9.36 43.53 -35.12
C PHE A 5 -9.08 43.29 -36.60
N SER A 6 -8.39 42.21 -36.95
CA SER A 6 -8.53 41.61 -38.28
C SER A 6 -8.62 40.10 -38.15
N VAL A 7 -9.83 39.62 -38.40
CA VAL A 7 -10.21 38.21 -38.54
C VAL A 7 -9.79 37.76 -39.94
N SER A 8 -8.93 36.73 -40.02
CA SER A 8 -8.89 35.78 -41.16
C SER A 8 -7.96 34.63 -40.78
N ILE A 9 -8.53 33.60 -40.14
CA ILE A 9 -7.93 32.26 -40.10
C ILE A 9 -8.96 31.36 -40.77
N MET A 10 -8.75 31.08 -42.05
CA MET A 10 -9.40 29.99 -42.75
C MET A 10 -8.38 29.21 -43.57
N LEU A 11 -8.33 27.91 -43.24
CA LEU A 11 -7.96 26.76 -44.05
C LEU A 11 -6.49 26.60 -44.51
N MET A 12 -5.79 25.65 -43.88
CA MET A 12 -5.27 24.50 -44.64
C MET A 12 -4.98 23.31 -43.71
N PHE A 13 -5.82 22.29 -43.82
CA PHE A 13 -5.61 20.95 -43.29
C PHE A 13 -4.60 20.26 -44.24
N VAL A 14 -3.38 19.98 -43.78
CA VAL A 14 -2.52 18.98 -44.41
C VAL A 14 -2.14 17.96 -43.33
N ALA A 15 -2.67 16.77 -43.53
CA ALA A 15 -2.48 15.60 -42.70
C ALA A 15 -0.99 15.20 -42.67
N GLY A 16 -0.34 15.39 -41.53
CA GLY A 16 0.88 14.68 -41.18
C GLY A 16 0.53 13.34 -40.53
N THR A 17 0.19 12.33 -41.32
CA THR A 17 0.18 10.94 -40.84
C THR A 17 1.61 10.54 -40.52
N VAL A 18 1.99 10.58 -39.26
CA VAL A 18 3.21 9.93 -38.78
C VAL A 18 3.01 8.43 -38.99
N PRO A 19 3.82 7.72 -39.80
CA PRO A 19 3.76 6.27 -39.80
C PRO A 19 4.27 5.80 -38.43
N ALA A 20 3.33 5.42 -37.56
CA ALA A 20 3.63 4.60 -36.40
C ALA A 20 4.23 3.29 -36.95
N ARG A 21 5.56 3.21 -36.99
CA ARG A 21 6.28 1.97 -37.28
C ARG A 21 5.88 0.97 -36.19
N ALA A 22 4.99 0.05 -36.53
CA ALA A 22 4.73 -1.12 -35.71
C ALA A 22 6.06 -1.88 -35.57
N GLN A 23 6.75 -1.70 -34.44
CA GLN A 23 7.83 -2.61 -34.07
C GLN A 23 7.18 -3.97 -33.91
N SER A 24 7.55 -4.91 -34.77
CA SER A 24 6.98 -6.25 -34.70
C SER A 24 7.30 -6.83 -33.33
N LEU A 25 6.39 -7.65 -32.78
CA LEU A 25 6.63 -8.33 -31.50
C LEU A 25 7.92 -9.16 -31.53
N ALA A 26 8.33 -9.62 -32.72
CA ALA A 26 9.58 -10.32 -32.94
C ALA A 26 10.82 -9.42 -32.72
N ASP A 27 10.77 -8.14 -33.10
CA ASP A 27 11.87 -7.20 -32.89
C ASP A 27 12.00 -6.80 -31.41
N VAL A 28 10.88 -6.66 -30.71
CA VAL A 28 10.85 -6.42 -29.26
C VAL A 28 11.38 -7.66 -28.51
N ALA A 29 10.99 -8.86 -28.93
CA ALA A 29 11.47 -10.11 -28.34
C ALA A 29 12.98 -10.30 -28.55
N LYS A 30 13.51 -9.99 -29.75
CA LYS A 30 14.95 -10.00 -30.00
C LYS A 30 15.68 -8.97 -29.14
N LYS A 31 15.16 -7.75 -29.05
CA LYS A 31 15.76 -6.69 -28.23
C LYS A 31 15.79 -7.04 -26.72
N GLU A 32 14.74 -7.68 -26.20
CA GLU A 32 14.74 -8.20 -24.81
C GLU A 32 15.70 -9.38 -24.63
N ALA A 33 15.78 -10.29 -25.60
CA ALA A 33 16.72 -11.40 -25.56
C ALA A 33 18.19 -10.91 -25.59
N ASP A 34 18.50 -9.92 -26.40
CA ASP A 34 19.83 -9.32 -26.50
C ASP A 34 20.19 -8.52 -25.24
N ARG A 35 19.21 -7.83 -24.63
CA ARG A 35 19.38 -7.18 -23.31
C ARG A 35 19.71 -8.19 -22.22
N ARG A 36 19.05 -9.35 -22.20
CA ARG A 36 19.32 -10.43 -21.23
C ARG A 36 20.69 -11.07 -21.44
N LYS A 37 21.12 -11.23 -22.69
CA LYS A 37 22.48 -11.71 -23.01
C LYS A 37 23.55 -10.71 -22.59
N ALA A 38 23.33 -9.41 -22.83
CA ALA A 38 24.23 -8.35 -22.39
C ALA A 38 24.27 -8.18 -20.86
N ALA A 39 23.15 -8.45 -20.17
CA ALA A 39 23.10 -8.50 -18.71
C ALA A 39 23.77 -9.76 -18.13
N GLY A 40 23.94 -10.82 -18.93
CA GLY A 40 24.66 -12.04 -18.57
C GLY A 40 26.19 -11.92 -18.60
N THR A 41 26.74 -10.82 -19.13
CA THR A 41 28.19 -10.56 -19.21
C THR A 41 28.68 -9.46 -18.26
N ALA A 42 27.88 -9.05 -17.27
CA ALA A 42 28.36 -8.19 -16.20
C ALA A 42 29.40 -8.94 -15.32
N PRO A 43 30.51 -8.28 -14.92
CA PRO A 43 31.55 -8.90 -14.12
C PRO A 43 30.97 -9.39 -12.78
N LYS A 44 31.29 -10.65 -12.43
CA LYS A 44 30.93 -11.38 -11.21
C LYS A 44 30.37 -10.47 -10.10
N ALA A 45 29.04 -10.39 -10.04
CA ALA A 45 28.36 -9.88 -8.86
C ALA A 45 28.90 -10.65 -7.64
N ALA A 46 29.33 -9.91 -6.62
CA ALA A 46 29.73 -10.48 -5.34
C ALA A 46 28.66 -11.48 -4.86
N PRO A 47 29.05 -12.61 -4.23
CA PRO A 47 28.12 -13.69 -3.91
C PRO A 47 26.94 -13.12 -3.10
N LYS A 48 25.74 -13.21 -3.68
CA LYS A 48 24.49 -12.86 -3.02
C LYS A 48 24.41 -13.72 -1.75
N ARG A 49 24.49 -13.09 -0.57
CA ARG A 49 24.41 -13.81 0.70
C ARG A 49 23.05 -14.47 0.78
N VAL A 50 23.05 -15.80 0.80
CA VAL A 50 21.87 -16.62 1.02
C VAL A 50 21.78 -16.80 2.52
N TYR A 51 20.79 -16.17 3.14
CA TYR A 51 20.45 -16.44 4.53
C TYR A 51 19.48 -17.62 4.53
N THR A 52 19.89 -18.75 5.12
CA THR A 52 19.03 -19.91 5.34
C THR A 52 18.43 -19.85 6.75
N ASN A 53 17.46 -20.72 7.04
CA ASN A 53 16.85 -20.82 8.36
C ASN A 53 17.88 -21.14 9.46
N ASP A 54 19.03 -21.70 9.10
CA ASP A 54 20.15 -22.00 10.02
C ASP A 54 20.95 -20.74 10.43
N ASP A 55 20.84 -19.65 9.68
CA ASP A 55 21.45 -18.36 10.01
C ASP A 55 20.63 -17.56 11.04
N LEU A 56 19.45 -18.07 11.43
CA LEU A 56 18.60 -17.46 12.45
C LEU A 56 19.01 -17.96 13.83
N LYS A 57 19.38 -17.03 14.72
CA LYS A 57 19.56 -17.35 16.15
C LYS A 57 18.22 -17.86 16.71
N PRO A 58 18.20 -18.96 17.49
CA PRO A 58 16.98 -19.45 18.12
C PRO A 58 16.32 -18.33 18.92
N ALA A 59 15.06 -18.03 18.62
CA ALA A 59 14.27 -17.14 19.45
C ALA A 59 14.16 -17.75 20.85
N PRO A 60 14.34 -16.97 21.94
CA PRO A 60 14.06 -17.46 23.27
C PRO A 60 12.61 -17.94 23.32
N SER A 61 12.42 -19.20 23.72
CA SER A 61 11.12 -19.81 23.91
C SER A 61 10.29 -18.94 24.85
N PRO A 62 9.02 -18.60 24.52
CA PRO A 62 8.15 -17.91 25.47
C PRO A 62 7.98 -18.83 26.68
N SER A 63 8.59 -18.44 27.80
CA SER A 63 8.26 -19.03 29.09
C SER A 63 6.76 -18.81 29.35
N PRO A 64 5.99 -19.81 29.84
CA PRO A 64 4.59 -19.61 30.16
C PRO A 64 4.49 -18.69 31.39
N GLY A 65 4.53 -17.39 31.13
CA GLY A 65 4.30 -16.34 32.11
C GLY A 65 2.82 -16.14 32.34
N SER A 66 2.33 -16.86 33.35
CA SER A 66 1.32 -16.46 34.34
C SER A 66 0.32 -15.37 33.92
N ILE A 67 -0.93 -15.79 33.74
CA ILE A 67 -2.12 -14.94 33.79
C ILE A 67 -2.23 -14.42 35.22
N THR A 68 -1.86 -13.16 35.48
CA THR A 68 -2.11 -12.52 36.78
C THR A 68 -3.51 -11.92 36.80
N THR A 69 -4.46 -12.75 37.24
CA THR A 69 -5.76 -12.31 37.77
C THR A 69 -5.54 -11.44 39.02
N PRO A 70 -6.15 -10.25 39.15
CA PRO A 70 -6.04 -9.47 40.37
C PRO A 70 -6.90 -10.09 41.48
N ALA A 71 -6.26 -10.59 42.54
CA ALA A 71 -6.92 -10.99 43.77
C ALA A 71 -6.85 -9.84 44.80
N ALA A 72 -8.01 -9.53 45.37
CA ALA A 72 -8.26 -8.51 46.36
C ALA A 72 -7.51 -8.74 47.69
N SER A 73 -7.11 -7.64 48.32
CA SER A 73 -6.91 -7.53 49.77
C SER A 73 -7.54 -6.24 50.25
N ASP A 74 -8.66 -6.37 50.95
CA ASP A 74 -9.25 -5.34 51.81
C ASP A 74 -8.46 -5.26 53.12
N ALA A 75 -8.12 -4.04 53.56
CA ALA A 75 -8.39 -3.55 54.92
C ALA A 75 -7.88 -2.11 55.15
N LYS A 76 -8.85 -1.19 55.17
CA LYS A 76 -9.11 -0.17 56.21
C LYS A 76 -8.08 0.94 56.54
N ASP A 77 -8.41 2.12 56.00
CA ASP A 77 -8.84 3.34 56.72
C ASP A 77 -7.82 4.15 57.54
N ALA A 78 -7.53 5.36 57.05
CA ALA A 78 -7.57 6.59 57.85
C ALA A 78 -7.60 7.82 56.93
N SER A 79 -8.52 8.73 57.26
CA SER A 79 -8.89 9.96 56.57
C SER A 79 -7.80 11.05 56.52
N LYS A 80 -8.03 11.99 55.58
CA LYS A 80 -7.98 13.47 55.73
C LYS A 80 -6.91 14.22 54.91
N GLU A 81 -7.35 14.65 53.73
CA GLU A 81 -7.34 16.04 53.22
C GLU A 81 -6.07 16.89 53.43
N LYS A 82 -5.35 17.17 52.33
CA LYS A 82 -4.88 18.52 51.93
C LYS A 82 -4.22 18.53 50.55
N ASP A 83 -4.74 19.42 49.72
CA ASP A 83 -4.08 20.33 48.78
C ASP A 83 -2.88 19.89 47.93
N ALA A 84 -3.05 20.15 46.63
CA ALA A 84 -2.05 20.65 45.69
C ALA A 84 -0.73 19.86 45.50
N ALA A 85 -0.71 19.02 44.47
CA ALA A 85 0.48 18.87 43.61
C ALA A 85 0.10 18.27 42.25
N GLN A 86 -0.02 19.17 41.28
CA GLN A 86 0.42 19.01 39.90
C GLN A 86 1.35 17.79 39.66
N LYS A 87 0.84 16.83 38.89
CA LYS A 87 1.58 16.13 37.84
C LYS A 87 0.59 16.04 36.69
N ASP A 88 0.54 17.04 35.81
CA ASP A 88 1.33 16.95 34.58
C ASP A 88 1.56 15.48 34.22
N ALA A 89 0.52 14.87 33.65
CA ALA A 89 0.70 13.79 32.72
C ALA A 89 1.50 14.39 31.57
N ALA A 90 2.82 14.38 31.75
CA ALA A 90 3.79 14.75 30.76
C ALA A 90 3.41 13.99 29.49
N LYS A 91 2.78 14.70 28.56
CA LYS A 91 3.10 14.53 27.14
C LYS A 91 4.61 14.56 27.11
N LYS A 92 5.22 13.37 27.02
CA LYS A 92 6.57 13.28 26.49
C LYS A 92 6.59 14.21 25.28
N PRO A 93 7.56 15.14 25.17
CA PRO A 93 7.77 15.84 23.92
C PRO A 93 7.90 14.74 22.89
N GLU A 94 6.91 14.65 22.02
CA GLU A 94 7.01 13.85 20.83
C GLU A 94 8.22 14.45 20.12
N GLU A 95 9.36 13.74 20.15
CA GLU A 95 10.63 14.17 19.55
C GLU A 95 10.29 14.89 18.25
N GLU A 96 10.77 16.12 18.04
CA GLU A 96 10.42 16.94 16.88
C GLU A 96 10.54 16.13 15.58
N LYS A 97 9.44 15.50 15.16
CA LYS A 97 9.44 14.66 13.98
C LYS A 97 9.44 15.61 12.80
N GLY A 98 10.55 15.64 12.08
CA GLY A 98 10.74 16.55 10.95
C GLY A 98 9.80 16.29 9.77
N GLU A 99 9.79 17.20 8.81
CA GLU A 99 8.97 17.13 7.60
C GLU A 99 9.06 15.78 6.88
N GLU A 100 10.26 15.23 6.73
CA GLU A 100 10.49 13.95 6.05
C GLU A 100 9.76 12.78 6.71
N TYR A 101 9.66 12.77 8.05
CA TYR A 101 8.93 11.74 8.78
C TYR A 101 7.44 11.77 8.41
N TRP A 102 6.83 12.96 8.49
CA TRP A 102 5.40 13.13 8.24
C TRP A 102 5.05 12.87 6.78
N ARG A 103 5.86 13.42 5.85
CA ARG A 103 5.72 13.18 4.42
C ARG A 103 5.91 11.70 4.09
N GLY A 104 6.91 11.05 4.67
CA GLY A 104 7.18 9.63 4.49
C GLY A 104 6.00 8.76 4.94
N ARG A 105 5.49 9.01 6.15
CA ARG A 105 4.35 8.26 6.71
C ARG A 105 3.09 8.44 5.88
N MET A 106 2.78 9.67 5.47
CA MET A 106 1.61 9.97 4.66
C MET A 106 1.72 9.38 3.25
N SER A 107 2.88 9.52 2.60
CA SER A 107 3.12 8.98 1.25
C SER A 107 3.03 7.45 1.23
N GLN A 108 3.55 6.78 2.26
CA GLN A 108 3.46 5.33 2.41
C GLN A 108 2.00 4.87 2.54
N ALA A 109 1.20 5.52 3.39
CA ALA A 109 -0.21 5.17 3.58
C ALA A 109 -1.03 5.39 2.29
N ARG A 110 -0.83 6.53 1.61
CA ARG A 110 -1.50 6.84 0.34
C ARG A 110 -1.10 5.90 -0.78
N GLU A 111 0.17 5.54 -0.88
CA GLU A 111 0.63 4.60 -1.90
C GLU A 111 0.10 3.19 -1.62
N ALA A 112 0.08 2.76 -0.35
CA ALA A 112 -0.56 1.50 0.02
C ALA A 112 -2.06 1.50 -0.33
N LEU A 113 -2.76 2.61 -0.09
CA LEU A 113 -4.17 2.76 -0.47
C LEU A 113 -4.35 2.60 -1.99
N ARG A 114 -3.58 3.36 -2.79
CA ARG A 114 -3.64 3.27 -4.26
C ARG A 114 -3.39 1.85 -4.77
N ARG A 115 -2.37 1.17 -4.25
CA ARG A 115 -2.06 -0.21 -4.64
C ARG A 115 -3.20 -1.17 -4.31
N ASN A 116 -3.79 -1.05 -3.13
CA ASN A 116 -4.92 -1.90 -2.74
C ASN A 116 -6.17 -1.61 -3.58
N GLU A 117 -6.44 -0.36 -3.92
CA GLU A 117 -7.55 -0.01 -4.82
C GLU A 117 -7.38 -0.62 -6.21
N MET A 118 -6.18 -0.53 -6.79
CA MET A 118 -5.84 -1.19 -8.07
C MET A 118 -5.96 -2.72 -7.95
N PHE A 119 -5.51 -3.29 -6.85
CA PHE A 119 -5.58 -4.74 -6.63
C PHE A 119 -7.03 -5.22 -6.50
N ARG A 120 -7.89 -4.48 -5.77
CA ARG A 120 -9.33 -4.75 -5.68
C ARG A 120 -9.99 -4.73 -7.07
N GLU A 121 -9.64 -3.78 -7.92
CA GLU A 121 -10.17 -3.70 -9.29
C GLU A 121 -9.72 -4.89 -10.15
N ALA A 122 -8.46 -5.31 -10.03
CA ALA A 122 -7.97 -6.51 -10.69
C ALA A 122 -8.71 -7.77 -10.21
N LEU A 123 -9.00 -7.88 -8.91
CA LEU A 123 -9.79 -8.97 -8.35
C LEU A 123 -11.21 -8.98 -8.88
N GLN A 124 -11.86 -7.83 -9.00
CA GLN A 124 -13.19 -7.73 -9.60
C GLN A 124 -13.18 -8.22 -11.05
N THR A 125 -12.18 -7.82 -11.84
CA THR A 125 -12.01 -8.29 -13.22
C THR A 125 -11.81 -9.80 -13.27
N ARG A 126 -11.00 -10.36 -12.36
CA ARG A 126 -10.81 -11.80 -12.24
C ARG A 126 -12.10 -12.54 -11.88
N ILE A 127 -12.88 -12.01 -10.94
CA ILE A 127 -14.17 -12.59 -10.54
C ILE A 127 -15.13 -12.62 -11.73
N ASN A 128 -15.20 -11.54 -12.51
CA ASN A 128 -16.04 -11.47 -13.71
C ASN A 128 -15.61 -12.51 -14.75
N SER A 129 -14.30 -12.64 -15.00
CA SER A 129 -13.74 -13.65 -15.90
C SER A 129 -14.07 -15.07 -15.45
N LEU A 130 -13.80 -15.41 -14.19
CA LEU A 130 -14.10 -16.73 -13.61
C LEU A 130 -15.60 -17.07 -13.64
N THR A 131 -16.45 -16.05 -13.49
CA THR A 131 -17.91 -16.22 -13.55
C THR A 131 -18.37 -16.53 -14.97
N SER A 132 -17.90 -15.75 -15.96
CA SER A 132 -18.13 -16.04 -17.38
C SER A 132 -17.63 -17.43 -17.73
N ASP A 133 -16.46 -17.78 -17.20
CA ASP A 133 -15.83 -19.05 -17.46
C ASP A 133 -16.65 -20.22 -16.91
N PHE A 134 -17.03 -20.15 -15.64
CA PHE A 134 -17.87 -21.15 -14.99
C PHE A 134 -19.17 -21.43 -15.75
N SER A 135 -19.81 -20.39 -16.30
CA SER A 135 -21.04 -20.53 -17.08
C SER A 135 -20.82 -21.18 -18.46
N ALA A 136 -19.61 -21.12 -18.99
CA ALA A 136 -19.27 -21.67 -20.30
C ALA A 136 -18.70 -23.11 -20.27
N ARG A 137 -18.48 -23.71 -19.08
CA ARG A 137 -17.99 -25.09 -18.95
C ARG A 137 -19.11 -26.06 -18.60
N ASP A 138 -19.08 -27.23 -19.26
CA ASP A 138 -19.99 -28.34 -19.00
C ASP A 138 -19.40 -29.43 -18.09
N ASP A 139 -18.06 -29.59 -18.11
CA ASP A 139 -17.38 -30.61 -17.30
C ASP A 139 -17.49 -30.32 -15.78
N PRO A 140 -18.04 -31.25 -14.98
CA PRO A 140 -18.27 -31.02 -13.55
C PRO A 140 -17.00 -30.72 -12.74
N TYR A 141 -15.87 -31.35 -13.09
CA TYR A 141 -14.62 -31.18 -12.35
C TYR A 141 -14.00 -29.80 -12.62
N GLN A 142 -13.96 -29.39 -13.88
CA GLN A 142 -13.50 -28.04 -14.24
C GLN A 142 -14.39 -26.95 -13.64
N ARG A 143 -15.71 -27.17 -13.59
CA ARG A 143 -16.64 -26.25 -12.92
C ARG A 143 -16.37 -26.13 -11.43
N ALA A 144 -16.08 -27.23 -10.75
CA ALA A 144 -15.75 -27.21 -9.32
C ALA A 144 -14.48 -26.37 -9.07
N GLN A 145 -13.44 -26.57 -9.87
CA GLN A 145 -12.21 -25.76 -9.77
C GLN A 145 -12.46 -24.26 -10.00
N LEU A 146 -13.24 -23.90 -11.02
CA LEU A 146 -13.60 -22.51 -11.30
C LEU A 146 -14.41 -21.88 -10.16
N ALA A 147 -15.31 -22.65 -9.54
CA ALA A 147 -16.07 -22.20 -8.38
C ALA A 147 -15.17 -21.93 -7.17
N ASP A 148 -14.23 -22.84 -6.89
CA ASP A 148 -13.26 -22.68 -5.80
C ASP A 148 -12.37 -21.46 -6.02
N ASP A 149 -11.87 -21.25 -7.23
CA ASP A 149 -11.02 -20.11 -7.56
C ASP A 149 -11.80 -18.80 -7.53
N ARG A 150 -13.07 -18.79 -7.93
CA ARG A 150 -13.95 -17.63 -7.76
C ARG A 150 -14.15 -17.32 -6.28
N GLN A 151 -14.38 -18.33 -5.45
CA GLN A 151 -14.57 -18.15 -4.02
C GLN A 151 -13.32 -17.56 -3.34
N LYS A 152 -12.13 -18.05 -3.71
CA LYS A 152 -10.86 -17.46 -3.25
C LYS A 152 -10.71 -16.01 -3.67
N ALA A 153 -11.04 -15.68 -4.93
CA ALA A 153 -10.96 -14.30 -5.41
C ALA A 153 -11.94 -13.36 -4.69
N VAL A 154 -13.15 -13.84 -4.38
CA VAL A 154 -14.14 -13.09 -3.59
C VAL A 154 -13.65 -12.87 -2.16
N ALA A 155 -13.10 -13.91 -1.51
CA ALA A 155 -12.55 -13.80 -0.16
C ALA A 155 -11.38 -12.80 -0.10
N GLU A 156 -10.48 -12.86 -1.08
CA GLU A 156 -9.36 -11.92 -1.17
C GLU A 156 -9.85 -10.49 -1.43
N MET A 157 -10.86 -10.30 -2.28
CA MET A 157 -11.45 -8.98 -2.51
C MET A 157 -12.07 -8.40 -1.24
N ALA A 158 -12.72 -9.22 -0.42
CA ALA A 158 -13.26 -8.80 0.88
C ALA A 158 -12.14 -8.37 1.83
N ARG A 159 -11.05 -9.16 1.91
CA ARG A 159 -9.85 -8.83 2.70
C ARG A 159 -9.24 -7.48 2.27
N VAL A 160 -8.99 -7.31 0.98
CA VAL A 160 -8.42 -6.07 0.41
C VAL A 160 -9.35 -4.88 0.64
N THR A 161 -10.67 -5.07 0.61
CA THR A 161 -11.63 -4.01 0.92
C THR A 161 -11.49 -3.54 2.37
N GLN A 162 -11.33 -4.47 3.32
CA GLN A 162 -11.06 -4.12 4.72
C GLN A 162 -9.72 -3.39 4.88
N GLU A 163 -8.69 -3.79 4.13
CA GLU A 163 -7.40 -3.09 4.13
C GLU A 163 -7.50 -1.67 3.58
N ILE A 164 -8.29 -1.44 2.53
CA ILE A 164 -8.57 -0.11 1.98
C ILE A 164 -9.20 0.79 3.05
N ASP A 165 -10.19 0.28 3.78
CA ASP A 165 -10.86 1.05 4.82
C ASP A 165 -9.94 1.33 6.01
N ALA A 166 -9.11 0.36 6.40
CA ALA A 166 -8.08 0.55 7.40
C ALA A 166 -7.05 1.60 6.98
N LEU A 167 -6.62 1.62 5.71
CA LEU A 167 -5.68 2.61 5.17
C LEU A 167 -6.28 4.01 5.10
N LYS A 168 -7.57 4.13 4.74
CA LYS A 168 -8.28 5.42 4.81
C LYS A 168 -8.33 5.95 6.24
N LYS A 169 -8.62 5.09 7.20
CA LYS A 169 -8.58 5.45 8.62
C LYS A 169 -7.17 5.85 9.05
N GLN A 170 -6.16 5.08 8.68
CA GLN A 170 -4.77 5.39 8.99
C GLN A 170 -4.34 6.75 8.42
N ILE A 171 -4.78 7.11 7.21
CA ILE A 171 -4.52 8.45 6.65
C ILE A 171 -5.17 9.53 7.53
N ALA A 172 -6.43 9.36 7.92
CA ALA A 172 -7.11 10.32 8.79
C ALA A 172 -6.44 10.42 10.17
N ASP A 173 -5.99 9.31 10.73
CA ASP A 173 -5.27 9.26 12.01
C ASP A 173 -3.92 10.00 11.90
N ILE A 174 -3.18 9.83 10.78
CA ILE A 174 -1.93 10.59 10.53
C ILE A 174 -2.21 12.10 10.44
N GLU A 175 -3.30 12.51 9.78
CA GLU A 175 -3.69 13.93 9.69
C GLU A 175 -4.06 14.52 11.05
N GLU A 176 -4.73 13.75 11.90
CA GLU A 176 -5.06 14.14 13.27
C GLU A 176 -3.81 14.26 14.14
N GLU A 177 -2.94 13.24 14.12
CA GLU A 177 -1.66 13.25 14.85
C GLU A 177 -0.80 14.45 14.44
N ALA A 178 -0.70 14.72 13.13
CA ALA A 178 0.03 15.86 12.61
C ALA A 178 -0.58 17.20 13.10
N ARG A 179 -1.92 17.32 13.14
CA ARG A 179 -2.59 18.51 13.67
C ARG A 179 -2.29 18.72 15.16
N GLN A 180 -2.32 17.66 15.94
CA GLN A 180 -2.02 17.69 17.38
C GLN A 180 -0.55 18.03 17.65
N ALA A 181 0.35 17.62 16.75
CA ALA A 181 1.78 17.94 16.79
C ALA A 181 2.11 19.32 16.19
N GLY A 182 1.13 20.10 15.73
CA GLY A 182 1.36 21.44 15.15
C GLY A 182 2.06 21.43 13.80
N VAL A 183 2.02 20.30 13.08
CA VAL A 183 2.67 20.11 11.78
C VAL A 183 1.98 20.97 10.72
N PRO A 184 2.73 21.77 9.93
CA PRO A 184 2.16 22.51 8.80
C PRO A 184 1.47 21.56 7.80
N PRO A 185 0.24 21.85 7.33
CA PRO A 185 -0.47 20.99 6.38
C PRO A 185 0.28 20.74 5.06
N GLY A 186 1.20 21.63 4.70
CA GLY A 186 2.07 21.47 3.52
C GLY A 186 3.01 20.27 3.59
N TRP A 187 3.38 19.82 4.80
CA TRP A 187 4.29 18.68 5.00
C TRP A 187 3.61 17.34 4.70
N LEU A 188 2.27 17.27 4.77
CA LEU A 188 1.49 16.07 4.51
C LEU A 188 1.10 15.90 3.03
N ARG A 189 1.59 16.74 2.11
CA ARG A 189 1.24 16.63 0.69
C ARG A 189 2.06 15.57 -0.02
#